data_AF-A0A2G2KW07-F1
#
_entry.id   AF-A0A2G2KW07-F1
#
_cell.length_a   1.000
_cell.length_b   1.000
_cell.length_c   1.000
_cell.angle_alpha   90.00
_cell.angle_beta   90.00
_cell.angle_gamma   90.00
#
_symmetry.space_group_name_H-M   'P 1'
#
loop_
_entity.id
_entity.type
_entity.pdbx_description
1 polymer ?
#
loop_
_entity_poly.entity_id
_entity_poly.type
_entity_poly.pdbx_seq_one_letter_code
_entity_poly.pdbx_strand_id
1 'polypeptide(L)'
;MMSGQVSAETGHWYHSQINKNNFEVVDVDYDAQSIEIQYFDGETENIGFSGWKTIVPTEISAPQDWSGPYELKTMDPAFDEYAINEVLNKFSNPL
;
A
#
# COMPACT_ATOMS: atom_id res chain seq x y z
N MET A 1 -22.20 10.74 4.11
CA MET A 1 -20.84 11.02 3.61
C MET A 1 -20.31 9.72 3.05
N MET A 2 -19.87 9.71 1.80
CA MET A 2 -19.51 8.50 1.05
C MET A 2 -18.32 7.82 1.72
N SER A 3 -18.53 6.71 2.42
CA SER A 3 -17.45 5.76 2.69
C SER A 3 -17.14 5.09 1.36
N GLY A 4 -16.37 5.76 0.51
CA GLY A 4 -15.70 5.13 -0.61
C GLY A 4 -14.89 3.99 0.00
N GLN A 5 -15.32 2.76 -0.26
CA GLN A 5 -14.63 1.59 0.25
C GLN A 5 -13.20 1.63 -0.30
N VAL A 6 -12.21 1.69 0.59
CA VAL A 6 -10.81 1.73 0.21
C VAL A 6 -10.39 0.32 -0.24
N SER A 7 -9.67 0.26 -1.36
CA SER A 7 -9.09 -0.98 -1.87
C SER A 7 -7.86 -1.38 -1.04
N ALA A 8 -7.64 -2.68 -0.86
CA ALA A 8 -6.40 -3.18 -0.28
C ALA A 8 -5.27 -3.06 -1.33
N GLU A 9 -4.18 -2.40 -0.97
CA GLU A 9 -3.02 -2.17 -1.82
C GLU A 9 -1.75 -2.57 -1.07
N THR A 10 -0.94 -3.43 -1.68
CA THR A 10 0.31 -3.91 -1.10
C THR A 10 1.30 -2.76 -0.85
N GLY A 11 1.90 -2.71 0.34
CA GLY A 11 2.81 -1.66 0.81
C GLY A 11 2.10 -0.46 1.44
N HIS A 12 0.77 -0.47 1.53
CA HIS A 12 0.00 0.63 2.10
C HIS A 12 -0.43 0.35 3.53
N TRP A 13 -0.54 1.42 4.32
CA TRP A 13 -0.92 1.38 5.72
C TRP A 13 -2.39 1.74 5.91
N TYR A 14 -3.05 1.01 6.81
CA TYR A 14 -4.47 1.18 7.09
C TYR A 14 -4.74 1.16 8.60
N HIS A 15 -5.77 1.92 8.99
CA HIS A 15 -6.33 1.90 10.33
C HIS A 15 -7.67 1.16 10.33
N SER A 16 -7.79 0.12 11.16
CA SER A 16 -9.06 -0.57 11.41
C SER A 16 -9.96 0.29 12.27
N GLN A 17 -11.13 0.67 11.75
CA GLN A 17 -12.12 1.39 12.56
C GLN A 17 -12.77 0.49 13.62
N ILE A 18 -12.71 -0.84 13.45
CA ILE A 18 -13.29 -1.82 14.37
C ILE A 18 -12.28 -2.23 15.44
N ASN A 19 -11.09 -2.68 15.03
CA ASN A 19 -10.09 -3.24 15.93
C ASN A 19 -9.19 -2.17 16.56
N LYS A 20 -9.26 -0.92 16.07
CA LYS A 20 -8.47 0.23 16.54
C LYS A 20 -6.96 0.01 16.47
N ASN A 21 -6.52 -0.78 15.49
CA ASN A 21 -5.13 -1.07 15.22
C ASN A 21 -4.71 -0.55 13.83
N ASN A 22 -3.39 -0.39 13.66
CA ASN A 22 -2.75 -0.04 12.40
C ASN A 22 -2.08 -1.28 11.84
N PHE A 23 -2.15 -1.47 10.53
CA PHE A 23 -1.53 -2.58 9.84
C PHE A 23 -1.14 -2.17 8.42
N GLU A 24 -0.15 -2.84 7.87
CA GLU A 24 0.25 -2.78 6.47
C GLU A 24 -0.42 -3.92 5.70
N VAL A 25 -0.81 -3.70 4.46
CA VAL A 25 -1.11 -4.80 3.54
C VAL A 25 0.19 -5.24 2.89
N VAL A 26 0.60 -6.49 3.10
CA VAL A 26 1.85 -7.03 2.56
C VAL A 26 1.63 -7.91 1.33
N ASP A 27 0.41 -8.43 1.14
CA ASP A 27 0.04 -9.17 -0.07
C ASP A 27 -1.48 -9.15 -0.33
N VAL A 28 -1.86 -9.25 -1.60
CA VAL A 28 -3.26 -9.37 -2.05
C VAL A 28 -3.37 -10.47 -3.09
N ASP A 29 -3.94 -11.60 -2.69
CA ASP A 29 -4.18 -12.75 -3.58
C ASP A 29 -5.64 -12.75 -4.04
N TYR A 30 -5.85 -12.42 -5.32
CA TYR A 30 -7.17 -12.41 -5.95
C TYR A 30 -7.70 -13.80 -6.27
N ASP A 31 -6.83 -14.78 -6.52
CA ASP A 31 -7.22 -16.16 -6.81
C ASP A 31 -7.70 -16.86 -5.52
N ALA A 32 -6.99 -16.65 -4.42
CA ALA A 32 -7.36 -17.14 -3.09
C ALA A 32 -8.39 -16.25 -2.36
N GLN A 33 -8.67 -15.04 -2.88
CA GLN A 33 -9.54 -14.03 -2.28
C GLN A 33 -9.13 -13.62 -0.86
N SER A 34 -7.82 -13.50 -0.66
CA SER A 34 -7.22 -13.19 0.63
C SER A 34 -6.30 -11.99 0.56
N ILE A 35 -6.16 -11.31 1.69
CA ILE A 35 -5.28 -10.16 1.90
C ILE A 35 -4.42 -10.53 3.11
N GLU A 36 -3.11 -10.47 2.95
CA GLU A 36 -2.18 -10.62 4.07
C GLU A 36 -1.86 -9.24 4.63
N ILE A 37 -2.05 -9.08 5.93
CA ILE A 37 -1.76 -7.86 6.67
C ILE A 37 -0.66 -8.11 7.69
N GLN A 38 0.16 -7.09 7.95
CA GLN A 38 1.19 -7.11 8.99
C GLN A 38 0.92 -6.00 10.01
N TYR A 39 0.93 -6.37 11.29
CA TYR A 39 0.84 -5.44 12.40
C TYR A 39 2.20 -4.85 12.77
N PHE A 40 2.19 -3.78 13.56
CA PHE A 40 3.41 -3.10 14.01
C PHE A 40 4.36 -3.99 14.84
N ASP A 41 3.86 -5.01 15.52
CA ASP A 41 4.70 -5.97 16.25
C ASP A 41 5.35 -7.03 15.34
N GLY A 42 5.06 -6.99 14.04
CA GLY A 42 5.55 -7.92 13.03
C GLY A 42 4.66 -9.15 12.86
N GLU A 43 3.58 -9.31 13.62
CA GLU A 43 2.62 -10.39 13.42
C GLU A 43 1.90 -10.22 12.08
N THR A 44 1.77 -11.31 11.32
CA THR A 44 0.99 -11.33 10.08
C THR A 44 -0.32 -12.08 10.27
N GLU A 45 -1.37 -11.57 9.63
CA GLU A 45 -2.69 -12.16 9.62
C GLU A 45 -3.20 -12.22 8.17
N ASN A 46 -3.88 -13.31 7.82
CA ASN A 46 -4.54 -13.43 6.53
C ASN A 46 -6.05 -13.24 6.71
N ILE A 47 -6.62 -12.27 5.99
CA ILE A 47 -8.05 -11.96 6.02
C ILE A 47 -8.66 -12.09 4.63
N GLY A 48 -9.91 -12.53 4.56
CA GLY A 48 -10.65 -12.54 3.30
C GLY A 48 -11.14 -11.15 2.89
N PHE A 49 -11.57 -11.00 1.63
CA PHE A 49 -12.18 -9.76 1.14
C PHE A 49 -13.42 -9.34 1.92
N SER A 50 -14.18 -10.29 2.47
CA SER A 50 -15.29 -10.01 3.38
C SER A 50 -14.80 -9.38 4.69
N GLY A 51 -13.72 -9.93 5.28
CA GLY A 51 -13.06 -9.40 6.46
C GLY A 51 -12.56 -7.97 6.26
N TRP A 52 -11.97 -7.69 5.09
CA TRP A 52 -11.60 -6.33 4.68
C TRP A 52 -12.77 -5.35 4.73
N LYS A 53 -13.96 -5.75 4.25
CA LYS A 53 -15.15 -4.87 4.34
C LYS A 53 -15.61 -4.67 5.78
N THR A 54 -15.49 -5.71 6.60
CA THR A 54 -15.94 -5.70 8.00
C THR A 54 -15.11 -4.77 8.87
N ILE A 55 -13.78 -4.71 8.66
CA ILE A 55 -12.90 -3.88 9.49
C ILE A 55 -12.93 -2.38 9.13
N VAL A 56 -13.62 -2.02 8.04
CA VAL A 56 -13.80 -0.65 7.52
C VAL A 56 -12.47 0.12 7.52
N PRO A 57 -11.47 -0.34 6.76
CA PRO A 57 -10.13 0.22 6.81
C PRO A 57 -10.13 1.63 6.24
N THR A 58 -9.35 2.51 6.87
CA THR A 58 -9.04 3.84 6.36
C THR A 58 -7.55 3.90 6.08
N GLU A 59 -7.18 4.28 4.86
CA GLU A 59 -5.76 4.46 4.52
C GLU A 59 -5.14 5.57 5.37
N ILE A 60 -3.93 5.31 5.87
CA ILE A 60 -3.12 6.23 6.66
C ILE A 60 -1.70 6.23 6.10
N SER A 61 -0.93 7.28 6.41
CA SER A 61 0.52 7.19 6.21
C SER A 61 1.12 6.19 7.20
N ALA A 62 2.22 5.54 6.78
CA ALA A 62 3.03 4.72 7.68
C ALA A 62 3.33 5.48 8.99
N PRO A 63 3.28 4.81 10.15
CA PRO A 63 3.69 5.42 11.41
C PRO A 63 5.09 6.01 11.28
N GLN A 64 5.31 7.18 11.90
CA GLN A 64 6.53 7.98 11.72
C GLN A 64 7.84 7.25 12.08
N ASP A 65 7.75 6.16 12.84
CA ASP A 65 8.86 5.30 13.26
C ASP A 65 8.94 3.96 12.50
N TRP A 66 8.03 3.69 11.56
CA TRP A 66 7.94 2.40 10.85
C TRP A 66 8.87 2.33 9.63
N SER A 67 8.99 3.44 8.90
CA SER A 67 10.01 3.57 7.88
C SER A 67 11.34 3.88 8.57
N GLY A 68 12.16 2.85 8.75
CA GLY A 68 13.61 3.08 8.66
C GLY A 68 13.92 3.94 7.42
N PRO A 69 15.09 4.59 7.31
CA PRO A 69 15.38 5.74 6.41
C PRO A 69 15.22 5.55 4.88
N TYR A 70 14.51 4.53 4.42
CA TYR A 70 14.20 4.21 3.03
C TYR A 70 12.71 3.93 2.85
N GLU A 71 11.86 4.95 2.77
CA GLU A 71 10.61 4.83 2.02
C GLU A 71 10.42 6.02 1.08
N LEU A 72 10.87 5.80 -0.15
CA LEU A 72 10.52 6.61 -1.30
C LEU A 72 9.02 6.45 -1.52
N LYS A 73 8.29 7.56 -1.39
CA LYS A 73 6.90 7.69 -1.84
C LYS A 73 6.83 7.36 -3.33
N THR A 74 6.31 6.20 -3.68
CA THR A 74 5.88 5.83 -5.03
C THR A 74 4.50 5.20 -4.86
N MET A 75 3.44 5.60 -5.55
CA MET A 75 3.35 6.30 -6.83
C MET A 75 1.98 6.98 -6.93
N ASP A 76 2.00 8.31 -7.08
CA ASP A 76 0.93 9.02 -7.76
C ASP A 76 0.93 8.58 -9.24
N PRO A 77 -0.20 8.15 -9.83
CA PRO A 77 -0.27 7.67 -11.22
C PRO A 77 0.12 8.72 -12.28
N ALA A 78 0.46 9.95 -11.90
CA ALA A 78 1.04 10.96 -12.78
C ALA A 78 2.51 10.71 -13.18
N PHE A 79 3.20 9.68 -12.65
CA PHE A 79 4.64 9.49 -12.85
C PHE A 79 5.07 8.47 -13.93
N ASP A 80 4.17 7.93 -14.74
CA ASP A 80 4.56 6.85 -15.68
C ASP A 80 5.03 7.28 -17.08
N GLU A 81 4.89 8.55 -17.52
CA GLU A 81 5.21 8.88 -18.92
C GLU A 81 6.32 9.94 -19.13
N TYR A 82 6.69 10.72 -18.11
CA TYR A 82 7.75 11.75 -18.26
C TYR A 82 9.14 11.30 -17.80
N ALA A 83 9.25 10.42 -16.80
CA ALA A 83 10.54 10.03 -16.24
C ALA A 83 11.32 9.02 -17.11
N ILE A 84 10.62 8.14 -17.85
CA ILE A 84 11.28 7.13 -18.69
C ILE A 84 11.89 7.78 -19.93
N ASN A 85 11.22 8.77 -20.51
CA ASN A 85 11.66 9.41 -21.76
C ASN A 85 12.91 10.30 -21.58
N GLU A 86 13.07 10.98 -20.43
CA GLU A 86 14.30 11.74 -20.16
C GLU A 86 15.51 10.83 -19.89
N VAL A 87 15.31 9.73 -19.18
CA VAL A 87 16.39 8.77 -18.88
C VAL A 87 16.87 8.12 -20.18
N LEU A 88 15.97 7.65 -21.05
CA LEU A 88 16.34 7.01 -22.32
C LEU A 88 17.02 7.96 -23.31
N ASN A 89 16.60 9.24 -23.37
CA ASN A 89 17.25 10.24 -24.22
C ASN A 89 18.66 10.63 -23.74
N LYS A 90 18.92 10.56 -22.43
CA LYS A 90 20.23 10.92 -21.87
C LYS A 90 21.30 9.84 -22.08
N PHE A 91 20.89 8.58 -22.26
CA PHE A 91 21.82 7.45 -22.47
C PHE A 91 22.01 7.07 -23.94
N SER A 92 21.27 7.65 -24.88
CA SER A 92 21.28 7.24 -26.30
C SER A 92 22.15 8.10 -27.23
N ASN A 93 23.08 8.91 -26.74
CA ASN A 93 23.98 9.64 -27.65
C ASN A 93 25.43 9.74 -27.13
N PRO A 94 26.32 8.81 -27.52
CA PRO A 94 27.76 9.06 -27.54
C PRO A 94 28.18 9.54 -28.94
N LEU A 95 28.50 10.83 -29.06
CA LEU A 95 29.47 11.35 -30.03
C LEU A 95 30.31 12.44 -29.37
#